data_AF-A0A1G0HWE0-F1
#
_entry.id   AF-A0A1G0HWE0-F1
#
_cell.length_a   1.000
_cell.length_b   1.000
_cell.length_c   1.000
_cell.angle_alpha   90.00
_cell.angle_beta   90.00
_cell.angle_gamma   90.00
#
_symmetry.space_group_name_H-M   'P 1'
#
loop_
_entity.id
_entity.type
_entity.pdbx_description
1 polymer ?
#
loop_
_entity_poly.entity_id
_entity_poly.type
_entity_poly.pdbx_seq_one_letter_code
_entity_poly.pdbx_strand_id
1 'polypeptide(L)'
;MAELKDLIGKTLTKAEQVGDDEIVFITSEGKRYKLYHSQDCCESVTVEDIVGDLADLVGEPILVAEEATSDKNPDGVTKEDQDRFTWTFYKFATRKGYVDIRWYGESNGYYSESVDFEEA
;
A
#
# COMPACT_ATOMS: atom_id res chain seq x y z
N MET A 1 9.79 14.88 -0.99
CA MET A 1 9.17 13.62 -0.54
C MET A 1 8.39 13.09 -1.71
N ALA A 2 8.45 11.79 -1.97
CA ALA A 2 7.69 11.19 -3.06
C ALA A 2 6.21 11.21 -2.69
N GLU A 3 5.34 11.46 -3.66
CA GLU A 3 3.89 11.36 -3.50
C GLU A 3 3.38 10.23 -4.40
N LEU A 4 2.32 9.52 -3.99
CA LEU A 4 1.79 8.38 -4.73
C LEU A 4 1.48 8.73 -6.21
N LYS A 5 0.99 9.96 -6.43
CA LYS A 5 0.70 10.52 -7.76
C LYS A 5 1.93 10.64 -8.68
N ASP A 6 3.14 10.60 -8.13
CA ASP A 6 4.39 10.64 -8.91
C ASP A 6 4.58 9.36 -9.74
N LEU A 7 3.87 8.27 -9.40
CA LEU A 7 3.82 7.05 -10.21
C LEU A 7 2.94 7.21 -11.46
N ILE A 8 2.02 8.18 -11.51
CA ILE A 8 1.12 8.36 -12.66
C ILE A 8 1.93 8.68 -13.91
N GLY A 9 1.69 7.91 -14.97
CA GLY A 9 2.41 7.97 -16.24
C GLY A 9 3.74 7.23 -16.25
N LYS A 10 4.25 6.77 -15.10
CA LYS A 10 5.45 5.93 -15.02
C LYS A 10 5.11 4.50 -15.44
N THR A 11 6.04 3.86 -16.13
CA THR A 11 5.95 2.43 -16.46
C THR A 11 6.76 1.64 -15.44
N LEU A 12 6.14 0.64 -14.82
CA LEU A 12 6.85 -0.24 -13.88
C LEU A 12 7.49 -1.41 -14.63
N THR A 13 8.70 -1.79 -14.21
CA THR A 13 9.38 -3.02 -14.60
C THR A 13 9.19 -4.12 -13.55
N LYS A 14 8.87 -3.74 -12.31
CA LYS A 14 8.60 -4.65 -11.21
C LYS A 14 7.56 -4.06 -10.27
N ALA A 15 6.64 -4.89 -9.81
CA ALA A 15 5.73 -4.64 -8.69
C ALA A 15 5.62 -5.95 -7.91
N GLU A 16 6.00 -5.94 -6.63
CA GLU A 16 5.98 -7.15 -5.80
C GLU A 16 5.72 -6.82 -4.34
N GLN A 17 5.14 -7.77 -3.62
CA GLN A 17 5.07 -7.75 -2.17
C GLN A 17 6.34 -8.39 -1.59
N VAL A 18 6.91 -7.74 -0.60
CA VAL A 18 8.05 -8.23 0.18
C VAL A 18 7.56 -8.42 1.61
N GLY A 19 7.49 -9.66 2.09
CA GLY A 19 6.91 -9.94 3.41
C GLY A 19 5.43 -9.57 3.48
N ASP A 20 5.00 -9.10 4.64
CA ASP A 20 3.67 -8.54 4.90
C ASP A 20 3.71 -7.04 5.22
N ASP A 21 4.88 -6.40 5.10
CA ASP A 21 5.13 -5.04 5.55
C ASP A 21 5.69 -4.11 4.46
N GLU A 22 5.95 -4.63 3.25
CA GLU A 22 6.45 -3.85 2.12
C GLU A 22 5.80 -4.21 0.77
N ILE A 23 5.50 -3.17 -0.03
CA ILE A 23 5.23 -3.30 -1.47
C ILE A 23 6.27 -2.48 -2.22
N VAL A 24 6.96 -3.10 -3.17
CA VAL A 24 8.06 -2.49 -3.92
C VAL A 24 7.66 -2.29 -5.38
N PHE A 25 7.93 -1.09 -5.90
CA PHE A 25 7.77 -0.73 -7.30
C PHE A 25 9.10 -0.29 -7.89
N ILE A 26 9.44 -0.79 -9.08
CA ILE A 26 10.63 -0.35 -9.83
C ILE A 26 10.19 0.19 -11.16
N THR A 27 10.50 1.45 -11.44
CA THR A 27 10.18 2.09 -12.72
C THR A 27 11.15 1.69 -13.84
N SER A 28 10.76 1.87 -15.09
CA SER A 28 11.63 1.69 -16.26
C SER A 28 12.83 2.65 -16.29
N GLU A 29 12.77 3.73 -15.51
CA GLU A 29 13.87 4.70 -15.34
C GLU A 29 14.87 4.25 -14.26
N GLY A 30 14.65 3.10 -13.61
CA GLY A 30 15.50 2.56 -12.56
C GLY A 30 15.24 3.14 -11.16
N LYS A 31 14.24 4.01 -11.00
CA LYS A 31 13.81 4.51 -9.67
C LYS A 31 13.04 3.43 -8.93
N ARG A 32 13.36 3.24 -7.64
CA ARG A 32 12.68 2.33 -6.73
C ARG A 32 11.77 3.14 -5.80
N TYR A 33 10.53 2.69 -5.67
CA TYR A 33 9.55 3.22 -4.72
C TYR A 33 9.07 2.08 -3.83
N LYS A 34 8.62 2.42 -2.63
CA LYS A 34 7.99 1.44 -1.75
C LYS A 34 6.87 2.04 -0.91
N LEU A 35 5.88 1.20 -0.61
CA LEU A 35 4.93 1.37 0.48
C LEU A 35 5.42 0.51 1.63
N TYR A 36 5.58 1.10 2.81
CA TYR A 36 6.09 0.39 3.99
C TYR A 36 5.65 1.06 5.28
N HIS A 37 5.82 0.38 6.40
CA HIS A 37 5.71 1.00 7.71
C HIS A 37 6.86 0.54 8.61
N SER A 38 7.50 1.49 9.30
CA SER A 38 8.57 1.19 10.25
C SER A 38 7.97 0.78 11.60
N GLN A 39 7.65 -0.49 11.76
CA GLN A 39 7.05 -1.04 12.99
C GLN A 39 7.86 -0.71 14.26
N ASP A 40 7.17 -0.28 15.32
CA ASP A 40 7.68 -0.19 16.70
C ASP A 40 6.97 -1.19 17.65
N CYS A 41 7.16 -1.08 18.96
CA CYS A 41 6.79 -2.13 19.94
C CYS A 41 5.33 -2.55 19.94
N CYS A 42 4.45 -1.60 19.67
CA CYS A 42 3.07 -1.62 20.11
C CYS A 42 2.13 -1.11 19.02
N GLU A 43 2.61 -1.17 17.78
CA GLU A 43 1.87 -0.96 16.55
C GLU A 43 2.12 -2.15 15.61
N SER A 44 1.16 -2.41 14.74
CA SER A 44 1.29 -3.37 13.66
C SER A 44 0.61 -2.83 12.42
N VAL A 45 1.37 -2.57 11.36
CA VAL A 45 0.85 -2.08 10.08
C VAL A 45 1.27 -3.00 8.95
N THR A 46 0.36 -3.84 8.46
CA THR A 46 0.67 -4.90 7.50
C THR A 46 -0.29 -4.91 6.32
N VAL A 47 0.15 -5.48 5.20
CA VAL A 47 -0.65 -5.79 4.03
C VAL A 47 -1.63 -6.90 4.40
N GLU A 48 -2.90 -6.55 4.53
CA GLU A 48 -3.97 -7.51 4.83
C GLU A 48 -4.42 -8.26 3.56
N ASP A 49 -4.53 -7.56 2.43
CA ASP A 49 -5.04 -8.17 1.19
C ASP A 49 -4.61 -7.41 -0.06
N ILE A 50 -4.53 -8.13 -1.19
CA ILE A 50 -4.27 -7.58 -2.52
C ILE A 50 -5.33 -8.11 -3.47
N VAL A 51 -6.21 -7.23 -3.93
CA VAL A 51 -7.23 -7.55 -4.91
C VAL A 51 -6.73 -7.17 -6.30
N GLY A 52 -6.56 -8.17 -7.16
CA GLY A 52 -5.97 -8.04 -8.50
C GLY A 52 -4.63 -8.77 -8.60
N ASP A 53 -3.88 -8.51 -9.67
CA ASP A 53 -2.54 -9.06 -9.87
C ASP A 53 -1.52 -7.93 -9.99
N LEU A 54 -0.50 -7.90 -9.12
CA LEU A 54 0.59 -6.92 -9.18
C LEU A 54 1.30 -6.92 -10.54
N ALA A 55 1.31 -8.04 -11.27
CA ALA A 55 1.86 -8.12 -12.62
C ALA A 55 1.11 -7.25 -13.63
N ASP A 56 -0.16 -6.92 -13.40
CA ASP A 56 -0.92 -6.01 -14.25
C ASP A 56 -0.41 -4.57 -14.16
N LEU A 57 0.33 -4.21 -13.11
CA LEU A 57 0.96 -2.90 -12.98
C LEU A 57 2.27 -2.78 -13.80
N VAL A 58 2.80 -3.89 -14.30
CA VAL A 58 4.10 -3.94 -14.99
C VAL A 58 3.95 -3.77 -16.49
N GLY A 59 4.81 -2.97 -17.12
CA GLY A 59 4.95 -2.82 -18.56
C GLY A 59 3.97 -1.87 -19.24
N GLU A 60 3.02 -1.30 -18.51
CA GLU A 60 2.14 -0.21 -18.98
C GLU A 60 2.24 1.00 -18.03
N PRO A 61 1.93 2.22 -18.50
CA PRO A 61 1.87 3.39 -17.64
C PRO A 61 0.78 3.27 -16.57
N ILE A 62 1.11 3.65 -15.34
CA ILE A 62 0.13 3.79 -14.25
C ILE A 62 -0.82 4.95 -14.58
N LEU A 63 -2.12 4.69 -14.52
CA LEU A 63 -3.18 5.65 -14.83
C LEU A 63 -3.88 6.16 -13.57
N VAL A 64 -3.92 5.32 -12.53
CA VAL A 64 -4.50 5.63 -11.21
C VAL A 64 -3.46 5.29 -10.15
N ALA A 65 -3.27 6.20 -9.21
CA ALA A 65 -2.50 6.00 -8.00
C ALA A 65 -3.17 6.85 -6.91
N GLU A 66 -3.98 6.23 -6.07
CA GLU A 66 -4.75 6.91 -5.03
C GLU A 66 -4.61 6.21 -3.67
N GLU A 67 -4.72 6.99 -2.60
CA GLU A 67 -4.76 6.52 -1.22
C GLU A 67 -6.12 6.91 -0.61
N ALA A 68 -6.71 5.99 0.16
CA ALA A 68 -7.86 6.26 1.00
C ALA A 68 -7.70 5.57 2.36
N THR A 69 -8.26 6.17 3.40
CA THR A 69 -8.22 5.60 4.77
C THR A 69 -9.61 5.40 5.34
N SER A 70 -9.74 4.48 6.30
CA SER A 70 -10.97 4.27 7.05
C SER A 70 -10.71 3.82 8.48
N ASP A 71 -11.49 4.36 9.41
CA ASP A 71 -11.54 3.99 10.82
C ASP A 71 -12.65 2.95 11.12
N LYS A 72 -13.16 2.28 10.08
CA LYS A 72 -14.22 1.28 10.18
C LYS A 72 -13.76 -0.04 9.60
N ASN A 73 -14.04 -1.12 10.33
CA ASN A 73 -13.81 -2.46 9.81
C ASN A 73 -14.72 -2.73 8.60
N PRO A 74 -14.20 -3.37 7.54
CA PRO A 74 -15.03 -3.87 6.44
C PRO A 74 -16.11 -4.83 6.92
N ASP A 75 -17.23 -4.91 6.20
CA ASP A 75 -18.29 -5.86 6.51
C ASP A 75 -17.75 -7.30 6.59
N GLY A 76 -18.07 -8.00 7.68
CA GLY A 76 -17.62 -9.36 7.94
C GLY A 76 -16.21 -9.48 8.55
N VAL A 77 -15.47 -8.38 8.71
CA VAL A 77 -14.21 -8.36 9.45
C VAL A 77 -14.49 -8.01 10.91
N THR A 78 -14.13 -8.91 11.82
CA THR A 78 -14.14 -8.66 13.27
C THR A 78 -12.72 -8.88 13.77
N LYS A 79 -12.10 -7.83 14.31
CA LYS A 79 -10.80 -7.89 15.00
C LYS A 79 -11.09 -7.66 16.49
N GLU A 80 -10.61 -8.56 17.33
CA GLU A 80 -10.75 -8.43 18.79
C GLU A 80 -9.67 -7.46 19.31
N ASP A 81 -9.93 -6.78 20.43
CA ASP A 81 -8.96 -5.93 21.14
C ASP A 81 -8.34 -4.77 20.33
N GLN A 82 -9.15 -4.07 19.53
CA GLN A 82 -8.74 -2.86 18.80
C GLN A 82 -8.83 -1.59 19.67
N ASP A 83 -7.71 -1.11 20.21
CA ASP A 83 -7.63 0.20 20.88
C ASP A 83 -7.77 1.35 19.87
N ARG A 84 -6.88 1.35 18.86
CA ARG A 84 -6.90 2.21 17.68
C ARG A 84 -6.53 1.38 16.46
N PHE A 85 -7.13 1.72 15.33
CA PHE A 85 -6.82 1.10 14.05
C PHE A 85 -7.15 2.04 12.89
N THR A 86 -6.45 1.82 11.79
CA THR A 86 -6.66 2.49 10.52
C THR A 86 -6.51 1.48 9.39
N TRP A 87 -7.51 1.45 8.51
CA TRP A 87 -7.41 0.76 7.22
C TRP A 87 -6.89 1.74 6.18
N THR A 88 -5.87 1.35 5.42
CA THR A 88 -5.34 2.15 4.31
C THR A 88 -5.46 1.37 3.01
N PHE A 89 -5.96 2.02 1.97
CA PHE A 89 -6.23 1.43 0.67
C PHE A 89 -5.44 2.17 -0.39
N TYR A 90 -4.55 1.45 -1.08
CA TYR A 90 -3.84 1.96 -2.24
C TYR A 90 -4.46 1.39 -3.50
N LYS A 91 -4.90 2.27 -4.39
CA LYS A 91 -5.55 1.91 -5.65
C LYS A 91 -4.65 2.25 -6.82
N PHE A 92 -4.34 1.23 -7.61
CA PHE A 92 -3.53 1.35 -8.81
C PHE A 92 -4.28 0.81 -10.02
N ALA A 93 -4.05 1.41 -11.18
CA ALA A 93 -4.59 0.90 -12.42
C ALA A 93 -3.65 1.13 -13.59
N THR A 94 -3.62 0.18 -14.51
CA THR A 94 -3.06 0.34 -15.85
C THR A 94 -4.11 -0.02 -16.90
N ARG A 95 -3.71 -0.10 -18.17
CA ARG A 95 -4.57 -0.67 -19.22
C ARG A 95 -4.79 -2.17 -19.10
N LYS A 96 -4.01 -2.88 -18.26
CA LYS A 96 -4.11 -4.33 -18.08
C LYS A 96 -5.12 -4.70 -17.00
N GLY A 97 -5.19 -3.91 -15.92
CA GLY A 97 -6.04 -4.22 -14.79
C GLY A 97 -5.98 -3.18 -13.68
N TYR A 98 -6.70 -3.49 -12.60
CA TYR A 98 -6.75 -2.74 -11.36
C TYR A 98 -6.14 -3.57 -10.23
N VAL A 99 -5.41 -2.91 -9.35
CA VAL A 99 -4.85 -3.52 -8.14
C VAL A 99 -5.18 -2.63 -6.96
N ASP A 100 -5.90 -3.21 -5.99
CA ASP A 100 -6.22 -2.58 -4.72
C ASP A 100 -5.44 -3.29 -3.61
N ILE A 101 -4.56 -2.56 -2.93
CA ILE A 101 -3.76 -3.06 -1.82
C ILE A 101 -4.35 -2.53 -0.53
N ARG A 102 -4.76 -3.43 0.35
CA ARG A 102 -5.35 -3.10 1.65
C ARG A 102 -4.34 -3.35 2.75
N TRP A 103 -4.10 -2.32 3.54
CA TRP A 103 -3.29 -2.37 4.74
C TRP A 103 -4.18 -2.25 5.97
N TYR A 104 -3.81 -2.98 7.01
CA TYR A 104 -4.40 -2.89 8.34
C TYR A 104 -3.34 -2.41 9.32
N GLY A 105 -3.55 -1.23 9.87
CA GLY A 105 -2.74 -0.65 10.94
C GLY A 105 -3.51 -0.71 12.26
N GLU A 106 -2.87 -1.17 13.32
CA GLU A 106 -3.41 -1.11 14.68
C GLU A 106 -2.36 -0.66 15.68
N SER A 107 -2.80 0.05 16.71
CA SER A 107 -1.93 0.54 17.77
C SER A 107 -2.68 0.71 19.10
N ASN A 108 -1.92 0.90 20.18
CA ASN A 108 -2.49 1.33 21.47
C ASN A 108 -2.84 2.84 21.53
N GLY A 109 -2.74 3.56 20.41
CA GLY A 109 -3.09 4.97 20.28
C GLY A 109 -1.97 5.98 20.58
N TYR A 110 -0.74 5.52 20.86
CA TYR A 110 0.45 6.38 21.00
C TYR A 110 1.36 6.37 19.77
N TYR A 111 1.05 5.51 18.82
CA TYR A 111 1.90 5.08 17.71
C TYR A 111 1.16 5.27 16.38
N SER A 112 1.89 5.23 15.26
CA SER A 112 1.33 5.59 13.96
C SER A 112 0.79 4.35 13.24
N GLU A 113 -0.37 4.47 12.61
CA GLU A 113 -0.96 3.39 11.81
C GLU A 113 -0.84 3.67 10.30
N SER A 114 -0.11 4.73 9.95
CA SER A 114 -0.01 5.22 8.58
C SER A 114 1.08 4.49 7.80
N VAL A 115 0.80 4.20 6.54
CA VAL A 115 1.78 3.60 5.63
C VAL A 115 2.56 4.73 4.95
N ASP A 116 3.88 4.62 4.93
CA ASP A 116 4.78 5.56 4.29
C ASP A 116 4.99 5.19 2.81
N PHE A 117 5.02 6.22 1.95
CA PHE A 117 5.43 6.10 0.56
C PHE A 117 6.74 6.87 0.33
N GLU A 118 7.80 6.18 -0.09
CA GLU A 118 9.09 6.83 -0.37
C GLU A 118 9.78 6.32 -1.63
N GLU A 119 10.62 7.17 -2.21
CA GLU A 119 11.64 6.79 -3.21
C GLU A 119 12.86 6.29 -2.44
N ALA A 120 13.26 5.04 -2.67
CA ALA A 120 14.32 4.33 -1.94
C ALA A 120 15.67 4.31 -2.70
#